data_AF-A0A2K3KH23-F1
#
_entry.id   AF-A0A2K3KH23-F1
#
_cell.length_a   1.000
_cell.length_b   1.000
_cell.length_c   1.000
_cell.angle_alpha   90.00
_cell.angle_beta   90.00
_cell.angle_gamma   90.00
#
_symmetry.space_group_name_H-M   'P 1'
#
loop_
_entity.id
_entity.type
_entity.pdbx_description
1 polymer ?
#
loop_
_entity_poly.entity_id
_entity_poly.type
_entity_poly.pdbx_seq_one_letter_code
_entity_poly.pdbx_strand_id
1 'polypeptide(L)'
;MQSFGSQTWDASLIIQALLATNLMEDIGPTLAKGHEFIKKSQVRDNPSGDFKSMYRHISKGSWTFSDQDHGWQVSDCTAEGLK
;
A
#
# COMPACT_ATOMS: atom_id res chain seq x y z
N MET A 1 2.40 -23.71 4.22
CA MET A 1 2.92 -22.63 3.35
C MET A 1 2.35 -21.34 3.90
N GLN A 2 3.19 -20.50 4.52
CA GLN A 2 2.75 -19.22 5.06
C GLN A 2 2.79 -18.22 3.91
N SER A 3 1.62 -17.79 3.46
CA SER A 3 1.50 -16.75 2.43
C SER A 3 1.80 -15.38 3.04
N PHE A 4 2.19 -14.42 2.20
CA PHE A 4 2.18 -13.01 2.58
C PHE A 4 0.73 -12.55 2.84
N GLY A 5 0.57 -11.54 3.71
CA GLY A 5 -0.72 -10.92 3.96
C GLY A 5 -1.16 -9.98 2.83
N SER A 6 -2.37 -9.42 2.97
CA SER A 6 -3.01 -8.48 2.04
C SER A 6 -3.16 -7.08 2.64
N GLN A 7 -2.30 -6.71 3.60
CA GLN A 7 -2.55 -5.58 4.50
C GLN A 7 -2.72 -4.24 3.77
N THR A 8 -1.84 -3.95 2.81
CA THR A 8 -1.91 -2.70 2.02
C THR A 8 -3.11 -2.70 1.09
N TRP A 9 -3.40 -3.84 0.45
CA TRP A 9 -4.58 -3.98 -0.41
C TRP A 9 -5.89 -3.78 0.36
N ASP A 10 -6.06 -4.51 1.46
CA ASP A 10 -7.27 -4.45 2.29
C ASP A 10 -7.45 -3.07 2.93
N ALA A 11 -6.37 -2.46 3.44
CA ALA A 11 -6.43 -1.13 4.03
C ALA A 11 -6.86 -0.08 2.99
N SER A 12 -6.31 -0.13 1.77
CA SER A 12 -6.66 0.82 0.71
C SER A 12 -8.14 0.74 0.35
N LEU A 13 -8.65 -0.47 0.14
CA LEU A 13 -10.06 -0.69 -0.21
C LEU A 13 -11.01 -0.35 0.94
N ILE A 14 -10.67 -0.69 2.19
CA ILE A 14 -11.49 -0.38 3.36
C ILE A 14 -11.55 1.13 3.59
N ILE A 15 -10.44 1.86 3.46
CA ILE A 15 -10.45 3.33 3.61
C ILE A 15 -11.40 3.96 2.59
N GLN A 16 -11.34 3.54 1.32
CA GLN A 16 -12.26 4.01 0.29
C GLN A 16 -13.73 3.68 0.62
N ALA A 17 -14.00 2.46 1.09
CA ALA A 17 -15.35 2.06 1.48
C ALA A 17 -15.87 2.90 2.66
N LEU A 18 -15.03 3.13 3.68
CA LEU A 18 -15.36 3.93 4.86
C LEU A 18 -15.65 5.39 4.48
N LEU A 19 -14.84 5.99 3.60
CA LEU A 19 -15.08 7.35 3.08
C LEU A 19 -16.43 7.46 2.33
N ALA A 20 -16.88 6.38 1.69
CA ALA A 20 -18.16 6.35 0.97
C ALA A 20 -19.40 6.24 1.87
N THR A 21 -19.25 5.95 3.17
CA THR A 21 -20.40 5.70 4.08
C THR A 21 -21.05 6.97 4.65
N ASN A 22 -20.45 8.15 4.44
CA ASN A 22 -20.86 9.41 5.07
C ASN A 22 -20.86 9.39 6.62
N LEU A 23 -20.10 8.47 7.24
CA LEU A 23 -19.95 8.32 8.69
C LEU A 23 -18.64 8.93 9.24
N MET A 24 -18.06 9.90 8.53
CA MET A 24 -16.71 10.42 8.83
C MET A 24 -16.55 10.94 10.26
N GLU A 25 -17.59 11.52 10.85
CA GLU A 25 -17.56 12.02 12.23
C GLU A 25 -17.35 10.90 13.25
N ASP A 26 -17.89 9.70 12.99
CA ASP A 26 -17.80 8.55 13.88
C ASP A 26 -16.46 7.79 13.73
N ILE A 27 -15.85 7.85 12.54
CA ILE A 27 -14.68 7.02 12.18
C ILE A 27 -13.41 7.84 11.90
N GLY A 28 -13.42 9.15 12.15
CA GLY A 28 -12.28 10.04 11.88
C GLY A 28 -10.93 9.53 12.40
N PRO A 29 -10.82 9.09 13.67
CA PRO A 29 -9.57 8.51 14.18
C PRO A 29 -9.13 7.22 13.47
N THR A 30 -10.06 6.41 12.99
CA THR A 30 -9.79 5.19 12.22
C THR A 30 -9.25 5.55 10.83
N LEU A 31 -9.86 6.51 10.15
CA LEU A 31 -9.40 7.01 8.85
C LEU A 31 -8.00 7.63 8.95
N ALA A 32 -7.72 8.41 10.00
CA ALA A 32 -6.40 8.98 10.23
C ALA A 32 -5.30 7.91 10.38
N LYS A 33 -5.58 6.85 11.15
CA LYS A 33 -4.67 5.70 11.28
C LYS A 33 -4.51 4.93 9.97
N GLY A 34 -5.59 4.74 9.22
CA GLY A 34 -5.56 4.10 7.90
C GLY A 34 -4.67 4.87 6.92
N HIS A 35 -4.85 6.19 6.84
CA HIS A 35 -4.01 7.05 6.01
C HIS A 35 -2.53 7.02 6.46
N GLU A 36 -2.26 7.05 7.76
CA GLU A 36 -0.89 6.91 8.27
C GLU A 36 -0.26 5.56 7.90
N PHE A 37 -1.04 4.48 7.97
CA PHE A 37 -0.61 3.15 7.54
C PHE A 37 -0.25 3.13 6.05
N ILE A 38 -1.16 3.59 5.16
CA ILE A 38 -0.88 3.67 3.71
C ILE A 38 0.38 4.49 3.45
N LYS A 39 0.53 5.65 4.07
CA LYS A 39 1.73 6.49 3.92
C LYS A 39 3.01 5.78 4.36
N LYS A 40 2.97 5.00 5.45
CA LYS A 40 4.13 4.23 5.92
C LYS A 40 4.43 3.01 5.07
N SER A 41 3.43 2.45 4.39
CA SER A 41 3.59 1.28 3.51
C SER A 41 4.16 1.62 2.12
N GLN A 42 4.29 2.90 1.76
CA GLN A 42 4.87 3.29 0.47
C GLN A 42 6.34 2.88 0.37
N VAL A 43 6.69 2.17 -0.70
CA VAL A 43 8.07 1.75 -0.98
C VAL A 43 8.95 2.97 -1.22
N ARG A 44 9.99 3.15 -0.41
CA ARG A 44 10.83 4.37 -0.42
C ARG A 44 12.02 4.30 -1.38
N ASP A 45 12.47 3.09 -1.67
CA ASP A 45 13.69 2.82 -2.43
C ASP A 45 13.43 1.77 -3.50
N ASN A 46 14.21 1.84 -4.59
CA ASN A 46 14.24 0.76 -5.57
C ASN A 46 14.98 -0.45 -4.99
N PRO A 47 14.82 -1.65 -5.59
CA PRO A 47 15.56 -2.82 -5.14
C PRO A 47 17.07 -2.56 -5.24
N SER A 48 17.83 -3.17 -4.33
CA SER A 48 19.28 -2.97 -4.25
C SER A 48 20.02 -3.50 -5.47
N GLY A 49 21.21 -2.96 -5.71
CA GLY A 49 22.06 -3.35 -6.84
C GLY A 49 21.51 -2.91 -8.20
N ASP A 50 21.95 -3.59 -9.25
CA ASP A 50 21.42 -3.38 -10.60
C ASP A 50 20.12 -4.17 -10.80
N PHE A 51 19.04 -3.67 -10.20
CA PHE A 51 17.74 -4.33 -10.23
C PHE A 51 17.17 -4.50 -11.65
N LYS A 52 17.63 -3.70 -12.62
CA LYS A 52 17.21 -3.81 -14.02
C LYS A 52 17.77 -5.07 -14.68
N SER A 53 19.05 -5.39 -14.46
CA SER A 53 19.62 -6.66 -14.94
C SER A 53 19.06 -7.88 -14.20
N MET A 54 18.49 -7.68 -13.01
CA MET A 54 17.72 -8.69 -12.28
C MET A 54 16.24 -8.75 -12.70
N TYR A 55 15.85 -8.08 -13.79
CA TYR A 55 14.49 -8.06 -14.33
C TYR A 55 13.42 -7.53 -13.36
N ARG A 56 13.81 -6.66 -12.42
CA ARG A 56 12.88 -5.99 -11.51
C ARG A 56 12.42 -4.66 -12.12
N HIS A 57 11.16 -4.33 -11.86
CA HIS A 57 10.63 -3.01 -12.16
C HIS A 57 11.06 -1.98 -11.11
N ILE A 58 11.02 -0.69 -11.47
CA ILE A 58 11.13 0.43 -10.52
C ILE A 58 9.99 0.29 -9.50
N SER A 59 10.33 0.34 -8.21
CA SER A 59 9.37 0.19 -7.10
C SER A 59 9.31 1.41 -6.18
N LYS A 60 10.28 2.33 -6.24
CA LYS A 60 10.23 3.56 -5.45
C LYS A 60 8.96 4.36 -5.76
N GLY A 61 8.20 4.71 -4.72
CA GLY A 61 6.93 5.43 -4.79
C GLY A 61 5.70 4.55 -4.95
N SER A 62 5.86 3.23 -5.09
CA SER A 62 4.76 2.27 -5.26
C SER A 62 4.22 1.73 -3.93
N TRP A 63 3.14 0.96 -4.04
CA TRP A 63 2.64 0.10 -2.97
C TRP A 63 2.68 -1.36 -3.41
N THR A 64 2.90 -2.25 -2.45
CA THR A 64 2.85 -3.70 -2.64
C THR A 64 1.49 -4.23 -2.18
N PHE A 65 1.23 -5.51 -2.40
CA PHE A 65 0.02 -6.15 -1.89
C PHE A 65 -0.03 -6.21 -0.34
N SER A 66 1.12 -6.39 0.30
CA SER A 66 1.22 -6.67 1.74
C SER A 66 1.71 -5.45 2.53
N ASP A 67 3.00 -5.15 2.47
CA ASP A 67 3.67 -4.10 3.23
C ASP A 67 4.90 -3.58 2.45
N GLN A 68 5.57 -2.56 3.02
CA GLN A 68 6.74 -1.93 2.40
C GLN A 68 7.91 -2.92 2.21
N ASP A 69 8.12 -3.84 3.17
CA ASP A 69 9.29 -4.72 3.22
C ASP A 69 9.22 -5.82 2.15
N HIS A 70 8.02 -6.18 1.71
CA HIS A 70 7.84 -7.01 0.52
C HIS A 70 8.51 -6.36 -0.72
N GLY A 71 8.46 -5.04 -0.88
CA GLY A 71 9.20 -4.30 -1.92
C GLY A 71 8.87 -4.64 -3.38
N TRP A 72 7.89 -5.51 -3.65
CA TRP A 72 7.41 -5.83 -5.00
C TRP A 72 6.20 -4.96 -5.34
N GLN A 73 6.44 -3.96 -6.19
CA GLN A 73 5.39 -3.08 -6.68
C GLN A 73 4.30 -3.88 -7.38
N VAL A 74 3.04 -3.49 -7.15
CA VAL A 74 1.89 -4.00 -7.89
C VAL A 74 1.09 -2.80 -8.40
N SER A 75 0.71 -2.83 -9.68
CA SER A 75 0.13 -1.67 -10.35
C SER A 75 -1.21 -1.25 -9.77
N ASP A 76 -2.08 -2.22 -9.46
CA ASP A 76 -3.38 -1.96 -8.85
C ASP A 76 -3.21 -1.49 -7.40
N CYS A 77 -2.35 -2.13 -6.61
CA CYS A 77 -2.08 -1.73 -5.23
C CYS A 77 -1.52 -0.30 -5.18
N THR A 78 -0.70 0.08 -6.16
CA THR A 78 -0.20 1.45 -6.30
C THR A 78 -1.31 2.43 -6.65
N ALA A 79 -2.24 2.05 -7.54
CA ALA A 79 -3.39 2.88 -7.87
C ALA A 79 -4.32 3.07 -6.67
N GLU A 80 -4.64 2.00 -5.95
CA GLU A 80 -5.54 2.05 -4.79
C GLU A 80 -4.89 2.72 -3.57
N GLY A 81 -3.58 2.55 -3.35
CA GLY A 81 -2.84 3.22 -2.27
C GLY A 81 -2.61 4.71 -2.52
N LEU A 82 -2.68 5.16 -3.78
CA LEU A 82 -2.60 6.57 -4.15
C LEU A 82 -3.94 7.30 -4.06
N LYS A 83 -5.05 6.58 -4.26
CA LYS A 83 -6.42 7.12 -4.38
C LYS A 83 -7.01 7.50 -3.03
#